data_AF-A0A516H371-F1
#
_entry.id   AF-A0A516H371-F1
#
_cell.length_a   1.000
_cell.length_b   1.000
_cell.length_c   1.000
_cell.angle_alpha   90.00
_cell.angle_beta   90.00
_cell.angle_gamma   90.00
#
_symmetry.space_group_name_H-M   'P 1'
#
loop_
_entity.id
_entity.type
_entity.pdbx_description
1 polymer ?
#
loop_
_entity_poly.entity_id
_entity_poly.type
_entity_poly.pdbx_seq_one_letter_code
_entity_poly.pdbx_strand_id
1 'polypeptide(L)'
;MIDVVISSPTPGLAEAMKQGKPGYVRLRQEELSPERRAEIAERMAQAFAHQSDVLQKFADMDAQRAALAKGPENHVIVAPNVSGLSREQAEQQIYFMSELIQSGQSETMALSTGYGDMVTSNYRQYVYWLQQHVKELGGGGQSTLAQV
;
A
#
# COMPACT_ATOMS: atom_id res chain seq x y z
N MET A 1 -4.22 -9.88 -43.02
CA MET A 1 -5.65 -9.61 -43.26
C MET A 1 -6.16 -8.95 -41.99
N ILE A 2 -6.37 -7.64 -41.99
CA ILE A 2 -6.74 -6.87 -40.78
C ILE A 2 -8.25 -6.61 -40.85
N ASP A 3 -8.98 -7.12 -39.87
CA ASP A 3 -10.43 -6.94 -39.77
C ASP A 3 -10.76 -5.59 -39.14
N VAL A 4 -11.48 -4.74 -39.87
CA VAL A 4 -11.95 -3.45 -39.39
C VAL A 4 -13.46 -3.55 -39.12
N VAL A 5 -13.85 -3.35 -37.86
CA VAL A 5 -15.25 -3.32 -37.43
C VAL A 5 -15.75 -1.88 -37.54
N ILE A 6 -16.67 -1.61 -38.47
CA ILE A 6 -17.25 -0.27 -38.68
C ILE A 6 -18.72 -0.31 -38.25
N SER A 7 -19.06 0.37 -37.16
CA SER A 7 -20.44 0.68 -36.80
C SER A 7 -20.82 2.01 -37.44
N SER A 8 -21.64 1.97 -38.49
CA SER A 8 -22.35 3.15 -39.03
C SER A 8 -23.66 2.71 -39.68
N PRO A 9 -24.74 3.52 -39.59
CA PRO A 9 -26.08 3.11 -40.00
C PRO A 9 -26.28 3.38 -41.50
N THR A 10 -26.11 2.34 -42.33
CA THR A 10 -26.54 2.38 -43.74
C THR A 10 -28.01 1.93 -43.80
N PRO A 11 -28.88 2.54 -44.65
CA PRO A 11 -30.33 2.34 -44.63
C PRO A 11 -30.86 0.96 -45.05
N GLY A 12 -30.02 -0.08 -45.03
CA GLY A 12 -30.43 -1.50 -45.06
C GLY A 12 -30.56 -2.13 -43.66
N LEU A 13 -30.23 -1.40 -42.59
CA LEU A 13 -30.17 -1.93 -41.21
C LEU A 13 -31.54 -2.12 -40.55
N ALA A 14 -32.60 -1.50 -41.08
CA ALA A 14 -33.96 -1.65 -40.55
C ALA A 14 -34.50 -3.07 -40.71
N GLU A 15 -34.03 -3.82 -41.71
CA GLU A 15 -34.53 -5.16 -42.00
C GLU A 15 -33.77 -6.26 -41.25
N ALA A 16 -32.49 -6.03 -40.93
CA ALA A 16 -31.67 -6.96 -40.15
C ALA A 16 -31.96 -6.93 -38.64
N MET A 17 -32.53 -5.83 -38.12
CA MET A 17 -32.84 -5.68 -36.68
C MET A 17 -34.05 -6.47 -36.20
N LYS A 18 -34.82 -7.13 -37.08
CA LYS A 18 -35.89 -8.06 -36.68
C LYS A 18 -35.37 -9.41 -36.15
N GLN A 19 -34.07 -9.69 -36.28
CA GLN A 19 -33.49 -10.98 -35.86
C GLN A 19 -32.26 -10.80 -34.96
N GLY A 20 -32.43 -10.13 -33.80
CA GLY A 20 -31.77 -10.44 -32.52
C GLY A 20 -30.27 -10.83 -32.45
N LYS A 21 -29.42 -10.48 -33.42
CA LYS A 21 -27.96 -10.69 -33.38
C LYS A 21 -27.25 -9.46 -33.92
N PRO A 22 -26.23 -8.93 -33.24
CA PRO A 22 -25.41 -7.86 -33.79
C PRO A 22 -24.66 -8.41 -35.01
N GLY A 23 -25.15 -8.08 -36.20
CA GLY A 23 -24.52 -8.44 -37.46
C GLY A 23 -23.27 -7.60 -37.68
N TYR A 24 -22.10 -8.16 -37.42
CA TYR A 24 -20.84 -7.54 -37.83
C TYR A 24 -20.63 -7.80 -39.32
N VAL A 25 -20.78 -6.77 -40.15
CA VAL A 25 -20.42 -6.84 -41.57
C VAL A 25 -18.90 -6.67 -41.67
N ARG A 26 -18.19 -7.75 -42.01
CA ARG A 26 -16.77 -7.71 -42.41
C ARG A 26 -16.70 -7.09 -43.81
N LEU A 27 -16.50 -5.78 -43.90
CA LEU A 27 -16.18 -5.13 -45.18
C LEU A 27 -14.70 -5.32 -45.46
N ARG A 28 -14.35 -5.78 -46.66
CA ARG A 28 -12.94 -5.89 -47.06
C ARG A 28 -12.41 -4.48 -47.30
N GLN A 29 -11.15 -4.22 -46.96
CA GLN A 29 -10.53 -2.90 -47.07
C GLN A 29 -10.65 -2.30 -48.49
N GLU A 30 -10.73 -3.17 -49.51
CA GLU A 30 -10.92 -2.87 -50.92
C GLU A 30 -12.27 -2.21 -51.24
N GLU A 31 -13.31 -2.47 -50.44
CA GLU A 31 -14.70 -2.01 -50.64
C GLU A 31 -14.98 -0.65 -49.97
N LEU A 32 -14.00 -0.09 -49.25
CA LEU A 32 -14.12 1.20 -48.57
C LEU A 32 -13.80 2.36 -49.52
N SER A 33 -14.67 3.37 -49.55
CA SER A 33 -14.41 4.62 -50.25
C SER A 33 -13.14 5.31 -49.71
N PRO A 34 -12.44 6.13 -50.53
CA PRO A 34 -11.23 6.82 -50.10
C PRO A 34 -11.43 7.64 -48.82
N GLU A 35 -12.59 8.28 -48.67
CA GLU A 35 -12.97 9.06 -47.50
C GLU A 35 -13.08 8.20 -46.24
N ARG A 36 -13.67 6.99 -46.34
CA ARG A 36 -13.76 6.05 -45.21
C ARG A 36 -12.40 5.50 -44.80
N ARG A 37 -11.50 5.29 -45.77
CA ARG A 37 -10.13 4.85 -45.48
C ARG A 37 -9.34 5.93 -44.72
N ALA A 38 -9.51 7.19 -45.10
CA ALA A 38 -8.92 8.32 -44.40
C ALA A 38 -9.46 8.44 -42.97
N GLU A 39 -10.77 8.30 -42.77
CA GLU A 39 -11.41 8.33 -41.44
C GLU A 39 -10.87 7.21 -40.52
N ILE A 40 -10.69 5.99 -41.05
CA ILE A 40 -10.13 4.87 -40.28
C ILE A 40 -8.67 5.10 -39.94
N ALA A 41 -7.87 5.59 -40.89
CA ALA A 41 -6.45 5.90 -40.66
C ALA A 41 -6.28 6.97 -39.58
N GLU A 42 -7.11 8.01 -39.60
CA GLU A 42 -7.11 9.07 -38.60
C GLU A 42 -7.50 8.55 -37.21
N ARG A 43 -8.57 7.74 -37.12
CA ARG A 43 -8.98 7.12 -35.85
C ARG A 43 -7.92 6.18 -35.29
N MET A 44 -7.23 5.42 -36.15
CA MET A 44 -6.12 4.57 -35.73
C MET A 44 -4.95 5.41 -35.20
N ALA A 45 -4.57 6.49 -35.90
CA ALA A 45 -3.51 7.38 -35.43
C ALA A 45 -3.85 8.00 -34.05
N GLN A 46 -5.11 8.42 -33.86
CA GLN A 46 -5.58 8.92 -32.55
C GLN A 46 -5.55 7.82 -31.47
N ALA A 47 -5.96 6.59 -31.80
CA ALA A 47 -5.91 5.46 -30.87
C ALA A 47 -4.48 5.11 -30.45
N PHE A 48 -3.53 5.10 -31.40
CA PHE A 48 -2.11 4.86 -31.10
C PHE A 48 -1.51 5.98 -30.26
N ALA A 49 -1.82 7.25 -30.56
CA ALA A 49 -1.37 8.38 -29.78
C ALA A 49 -1.92 8.32 -28.34
N HIS A 50 -3.20 7.98 -28.18
CA HIS A 50 -3.82 7.80 -26.87
C HIS A 50 -3.20 6.63 -26.09
N GLN A 51 -2.95 5.50 -26.76
CA GLN A 51 -2.32 4.35 -26.14
C GLN A 51 -0.89 4.67 -25.67
N SER A 52 -0.13 5.44 -26.45
CA SER A 52 1.22 5.89 -26.07
C SER A 52 1.20 6.81 -24.84
N ASP A 53 0.25 7.75 -24.77
CA ASP A 53 0.08 8.66 -23.62
C ASP A 53 -0.30 7.88 -22.33
N VAL A 54 -1.19 6.89 -22.46
CA VAL A 54 -1.57 6.02 -21.35
C VAL A 54 -0.38 5.19 -20.86
N LEU A 55 0.40 4.60 -21.77
CA LEU A 55 1.60 3.84 -21.41
C LEU A 55 2.66 4.71 -20.72
N GLN A 56 2.85 5.94 -21.19
CA GLN A 56 3.76 6.90 -20.55
C GLN A 56 3.28 7.25 -19.13
N LYS A 57 1.99 7.51 -18.94
CA LYS A 57 1.42 7.76 -17.60
C LYS A 57 1.59 6.59 -16.65
N PHE A 58 1.45 5.35 -17.13
CA PHE A 58 1.73 4.17 -16.32
C PHE A 58 3.20 4.07 -15.93
N ALA A 59 4.12 4.33 -16.87
CA ALA A 59 5.56 4.37 -16.58
C ALA A 59 5.92 5.46 -15.56
N ASP A 60 5.32 6.65 -15.68
CA ASP A 60 5.52 7.75 -14.73
C ASP A 60 4.93 7.43 -13.35
N MET A 61 3.76 6.78 -13.31
CA MET A 61 3.16 6.29 -12.06
C MET A 61 4.02 5.21 -11.39
N ASP A 62 4.60 4.29 -12.15
CA ASP A 62 5.48 3.25 -11.61
C ASP A 62 6.81 3.86 -11.15
N ALA A 63 7.35 4.86 -11.85
CA ALA A 63 8.50 5.62 -11.39
C ALA A 63 8.21 6.40 -10.10
N GLN A 64 7.02 7.01 -9.98
CA GLN A 64 6.56 7.67 -8.76
C GLN A 64 6.36 6.67 -7.61
N ARG A 65 5.76 5.50 -7.87
CA ARG A 65 5.61 4.43 -6.87
C ARG A 65 6.96 3.90 -6.41
N ALA A 66 7.91 3.70 -7.33
CA ALA A 66 9.26 3.29 -6.99
C ALA A 66 10.03 4.37 -6.20
N ALA A 67 9.76 5.66 -6.46
CA ALA A 67 10.32 6.76 -5.68
C ALA A 67 9.67 6.87 -4.29
N LEU A 68 8.37 6.62 -4.16
CA LEU A 68 7.64 6.59 -2.88
C LEU A 68 8.01 5.35 -2.03
N ALA A 69 8.23 4.20 -2.66
CA ALA A 69 8.76 3.00 -2.02
C ALA A 69 10.22 3.16 -1.55
N LYS A 70 10.91 4.21 -2.02
CA LYS A 70 12.25 4.62 -1.58
C LYS A 70 12.21 5.78 -0.57
N GLY A 71 11.04 6.24 -0.14
CA GLY A 71 10.95 7.07 1.06
C GLY A 71 11.42 6.25 2.26
N PRO A 72 12.02 6.85 3.30
CA PRO A 72 12.25 6.11 4.53
C PRO A 72 10.88 5.66 5.01
N GLU A 73 10.61 4.35 4.98
CA GLU A 73 9.55 3.80 5.81
C GLU A 73 9.94 4.17 7.24
N ASN A 74 9.40 5.29 7.72
CA ASN A 74 9.52 5.69 9.12
C ASN A 74 8.65 4.70 9.90
N HIS A 75 9.21 3.53 10.14
CA HIS A 75 8.62 2.52 11.00
C HIS A 75 8.73 3.05 12.43
N VAL A 76 7.68 3.75 12.88
CA VAL A 76 7.59 4.22 14.25
C VAL A 76 6.90 3.15 15.09
N ILE A 77 7.59 2.66 16.11
CA ILE A 77 7.02 1.83 17.16
C ILE A 77 6.54 2.75 18.27
N VAL A 78 5.24 2.69 18.58
CA VAL A 78 4.66 3.34 19.76
C VAL A 78 4.47 2.28 20.83
N ALA A 79 5.22 2.39 21.92
CA ALA A 79 5.14 1.45 23.03
C ALA A 79 4.38 2.07 24.22
N PRO A 80 3.73 1.24 25.06
CA PRO A 80 2.96 1.73 26.20
C PRO A 80 3.87 2.36 27.26
N ASN A 81 3.31 3.30 28.03
CA ASN A 81 4.02 3.93 29.14
C ASN A 81 4.27 2.91 30.26
N VAL A 82 5.52 2.82 30.74
CA VAL A 82 5.94 1.84 31.74
C VAL A 82 5.09 1.90 33.01
N SER A 83 4.71 3.10 33.47
CA SER A 83 4.01 3.27 34.76
C SER A 83 2.59 2.66 34.75
N GLY A 84 2.01 2.40 33.58
CA GLY A 84 0.68 1.82 33.43
C GLY A 84 0.68 0.30 33.24
N LEU A 85 1.84 -0.36 33.22
CA LEU A 85 1.94 -1.79 32.89
C LEU A 85 1.82 -2.68 34.13
N SER A 86 1.12 -3.82 33.99
CA SER A 86 1.22 -4.93 34.94
C SER A 86 2.60 -5.61 34.85
N ARG A 87 2.91 -6.49 35.81
CA ARG A 87 4.17 -7.25 35.82
C ARG A 87 4.31 -8.11 34.56
N GLU A 88 3.25 -8.84 34.22
CA GLU A 88 3.22 -9.73 33.06
C GLU A 88 3.33 -8.94 31.76
N GLN A 89 2.64 -7.79 31.67
CA GLN A 89 2.72 -6.92 30.50
C GLN A 89 4.13 -6.32 30.34
N ALA A 90 4.76 -5.91 31.44
CA ALA A 90 6.13 -5.40 31.40
C ALA A 90 7.13 -6.50 30.99
N GLU A 91 6.96 -7.74 31.46
CA GLU A 91 7.77 -8.89 31.04
C GLU A 91 7.61 -9.21 29.54
N GLN A 92 6.39 -9.18 29.01
CA GLN A 92 6.13 -9.33 27.57
C GLN A 92 6.79 -8.22 26.75
N GLN A 93 6.74 -6.98 27.23
CA GLN A 93 7.39 -5.85 26.57
C GLN A 93 8.92 -5.95 26.62
N ILE A 94 9.49 -6.45 27.72
CA ILE A 94 10.94 -6.72 27.80
C ILE A 94 11.34 -7.73 26.74
N TYR A 95 10.58 -8.83 26.61
CA TYR A 95 10.86 -9.85 25.59
C TYR A 95 10.82 -9.25 24.18
N PHE A 96 9.71 -8.61 23.81
CA PHE A 96 9.53 -8.02 22.48
C PHE A 96 10.62 -6.99 22.13
N MET A 97 10.90 -6.05 23.04
CA MET A 97 11.91 -5.02 22.80
C MET A 97 13.34 -5.59 22.76
N SER A 98 13.60 -6.67 23.50
CA SER A 98 14.89 -7.36 23.44
C SER A 98 15.09 -8.05 22.09
N GLU A 99 14.06 -8.68 21.53
CA GLU A 99 14.11 -9.28 20.19
C GLU A 99 14.38 -8.22 19.09
N LEU A 100 13.76 -7.04 19.19
CA LEU A 100 14.03 -5.93 18.27
C LEU A 100 15.46 -5.41 18.36
N ILE A 101 16.05 -5.40 19.56
CA ILE A 101 17.45 -5.03 19.76
C ILE A 101 18.37 -6.12 19.18
N GLN A 102 18.09 -7.40 19.44
CA GLN A 102 18.94 -8.51 19.00
C GLN A 102 18.92 -8.70 17.48
N SER A 103 17.77 -8.50 16.84
CA SER A 103 17.61 -8.58 15.38
C SER A 103 18.16 -7.37 14.63
N GLY A 104 18.54 -6.29 15.33
CA GLY A 104 18.99 -5.03 14.73
C GLY A 104 17.86 -4.14 14.22
N GLN A 105 16.59 -4.56 14.30
CA GLN A 105 15.44 -3.76 13.87
C GLN A 105 15.28 -2.45 14.69
N SER A 106 15.79 -2.42 15.92
CA SER A 106 15.83 -1.21 16.73
C SER A 106 16.65 -0.05 16.14
N GLU A 107 17.52 -0.33 15.14
CA GLU A 107 18.34 0.70 14.47
C GLU A 107 17.61 1.38 13.31
N THR A 108 16.61 0.72 12.73
CA THR A 108 15.85 1.21 11.57
C THR A 108 14.45 1.72 11.95
N MET A 109 13.94 1.34 13.12
CA MET A 109 12.61 1.70 13.61
C MET A 109 12.69 2.73 14.74
N ALA A 110 12.03 3.88 14.61
CA ALA A 110 11.99 4.88 15.67
C ALA A 110 11.05 4.47 16.80
N LEU A 111 11.45 4.62 18.07
CA LEU A 111 10.60 4.35 19.23
C LEU A 111 9.97 5.64 19.77
N SER A 112 8.72 5.56 20.20
CA SER A 112 8.03 6.58 20.99
C SER A 112 7.37 5.94 22.20
N THR A 113 7.87 6.23 23.41
CA THR A 113 7.36 5.69 24.66
C THR A 113 7.76 6.55 25.87
N GLY A 114 7.38 6.14 27.09
CA GLY A 114 7.69 6.87 28.31
C GLY A 114 7.60 6.07 29.62
N TYR A 115 8.00 6.72 30.71
CA TYR A 115 7.80 6.28 32.09
C TYR A 115 7.28 7.46 32.92
N GLY A 116 5.99 7.42 33.28
CA GLY A 116 5.31 8.59 33.84
C GLY A 116 5.33 9.76 32.85
N ASP A 117 5.88 10.90 33.28
CA ASP A 117 6.02 12.10 32.43
C ASP A 117 7.29 12.10 31.56
N MET A 118 8.21 11.15 31.78
CA MET A 118 9.44 11.06 31.00
C MET A 118 9.17 10.33 29.69
N VAL A 119 9.71 10.84 28.58
CA VAL A 119 9.64 10.20 27.26
C VAL A 119 11.02 9.73 26.80
N THR A 120 11.05 8.68 25.99
CA THR A 120 12.29 8.22 25.35
C THR A 120 12.02 7.62 23.97
N SER A 121 13.02 7.72 23.11
CA SER A 121 13.12 7.00 21.83
C SER A 121 14.22 5.95 21.83
N ASN A 122 14.87 5.70 22.98
CA ASN A 122 15.95 4.74 23.11
C ASN A 122 15.41 3.39 23.64
N TYR A 123 15.49 2.35 22.81
CA TYR A 123 15.03 1.00 23.18
C TYR A 123 15.71 0.44 24.44
N ARG A 124 17.02 0.65 24.61
CA ARG A 124 17.75 0.13 25.78
C ARG A 124 17.32 0.84 27.06
N GLN A 125 17.07 2.15 26.98
CA GLN A 125 16.54 2.92 28.10
C GLN A 125 15.13 2.46 28.48
N TYR A 126 14.27 2.21 27.49
CA TYR A 126 12.92 1.70 27.73
C TYR A 126 12.94 0.30 28.36
N VAL A 127 13.78 -0.62 27.86
CA VAL A 127 13.99 -1.95 28.46
C VAL A 127 14.49 -1.84 29.91
N TYR A 128 15.43 -0.93 30.18
CA TYR A 128 15.90 -0.68 31.54
C TYR A 128 14.76 -0.23 32.47
N TRP A 129 13.90 0.71 32.04
CA TRP A 129 12.74 1.14 32.82
C TRP A 129 11.76 0.00 33.09
N LEU A 130 11.46 -0.83 32.09
CA LEU A 130 10.61 -2.01 32.26
C LEU A 130 11.18 -2.99 33.30
N GLN A 131 12.50 -3.22 33.27
CA GLN A 131 13.16 -4.11 34.23
C GLN A 131 13.13 -3.56 35.67
N GLN A 132 13.26 -2.25 35.85
CA GLN A 132 13.08 -1.62 37.17
C GLN A 132 11.64 -1.76 37.65
N HIS A 133 10.67 -1.47 36.78
CA HIS A 133 9.24 -1.59 37.08
C HIS A 133 8.86 -3.02 37.50
N VAL A 134 9.35 -4.05 36.80
CA VAL A 134 9.12 -5.45 37.19
C VAL A 134 9.71 -5.77 38.56
N LYS A 135 10.88 -5.20 38.90
CA LYS A 135 11.50 -5.39 40.23
C LYS A 135 10.69 -4.69 41.31
N GLU A 136 10.22 -3.47 41.07
CA GLU A 136 9.37 -2.70 42.00
C GLU A 136 8.05 -3.45 42.27
N LEU A 137 7.40 -3.95 41.23
CA LEU A 137 6.19 -4.77 41.34
C LEU A 137 6.44 -6.12 42.04
N GLY A 138 7.63 -6.71 41.88
CA GLY A 138 8.04 -7.94 42.56
C GLY A 138 8.51 -7.73 44.01
N GLY A 139 8.92 -6.51 44.37
CA GLY A 139 9.45 -6.14 45.68
C GLY A 139 8.39 -5.73 46.72
N GLY A 140 7.13 -5.61 46.32
CA GLY A 140 6.00 -5.28 47.22
C GLY A 140 5.55 -6.42 48.15
N GLY A 141 6.24 -7.55 48.15
CA GLY A 141 5.92 -8.74 48.93
C GLY A 141 6.84 -8.97 50.12
N GLN A 142 7.07 -7.98 50.99
CA GLN A 142 7.57 -8.20 52.37
C GLN A 142 7.51 -6.91 53.22
N SER A 143 6.35 -6.61 53.81
CA SER A 143 6.25 -5.81 55.04
C SER A 143 4.92 -6.04 55.76
N THR A 144 4.76 -7.25 56.28
CA THR A 144 3.90 -7.50 57.45
C THR A 144 4.59 -8.55 58.32
N LEU A 145 5.68 -8.16 58.98
CA LEU A 145 6.20 -8.87 60.15
C LEU A 145 7.06 -7.90 60.96
N ALA A 146 6.43 -7.27 61.94
CA ALA A 146 6.97 -6.92 63.27
C ALA A 146 6.28 -5.66 63.83
N GLN A 147 5.05 -5.82 64.31
CA GLN A 147 4.57 -5.00 65.42
C GLN A 147 3.90 -5.93 66.45
N VAL A 148 4.64 -6.09 67.55
CA VAL A 148 4.27 -6.44 68.93
C VAL A 148 3.79 -7.86 69.21
#